data_AF-A0A955GMF8-F1
#
_entry.id   AF-A0A955GMF8-F1
#
_cell.length_a   1.000
_cell.length_b   1.000
_cell.length_c   1.000
_cell.angle_alpha   90.00
_cell.angle_beta   90.00
_cell.angle_gamma   90.00
#
_symmetry.space_group_name_H-M   'P 1'
#
loop_
_entity.id
_entity.type
_entity.pdbx_description
1 polymer ?
#
loop_
_entity_poly.entity_id
_entity_poly.type
_entity_poly.pdbx_seq_one_letter_code
_entity_poly.pdbx_strand_id
1 'polypeptide(L)'
;MRFYREQSLADLQEFTREVYGVPDDRQYSLEDLLVQVQRFAMRALKGIRKENPEKIKLNLTISILWQLAIANRLHINLEDEVWNRFPMLCSYCGKKPCECQKVKVATRRKVRINHGLRPKTLSDLQHMFNEIYPDASRTLVDAGIHFAEEVGEVSEAIHHYTGQHLQKQFEEVKLEMADLISCALGIGNSLGIDLGEEFANMFNNNCHVCHGLPCTCNFTTISAIKT
;
A
#
# COMPACT_ATOMS: atom_id res chain seq x y z
N MET A 1 13.53 -3.65 17.39
CA MET A 1 12.78 -4.40 16.37
C MET A 1 13.25 -3.99 14.98
N ARG A 2 13.27 -4.95 14.06
CA ARG A 2 13.75 -4.76 12.69
C ARG A 2 12.82 -5.49 11.75
N PHE A 3 12.57 -4.90 10.59
CA PHE A 3 11.95 -5.59 9.47
C PHE A 3 13.02 -6.24 8.59
N TYR A 4 12.76 -7.45 8.13
CA TYR A 4 13.65 -8.26 7.30
C TYR A 4 12.99 -8.53 5.95
N ARG A 5 13.80 -8.75 4.90
CA ARG A 5 13.31 -8.94 3.53
C ARG A 5 12.42 -10.17 3.39
N GLU A 6 12.66 -11.19 4.20
CA GLU A 6 11.95 -12.47 4.19
C GLU A 6 10.55 -12.39 4.84
N GLN A 7 10.14 -11.21 5.28
CA GLN A 7 8.87 -10.98 5.95
C GLN A 7 7.75 -10.60 4.98
N SER A 8 6.52 -10.91 5.38
CA SER A 8 5.31 -10.71 4.59
C SER A 8 4.73 -9.29 4.73
N LEU A 9 3.63 -9.01 4.02
CA LEU A 9 2.90 -7.74 4.21
C LEU A 9 2.23 -7.71 5.60
N ALA A 10 1.72 -8.85 6.07
CA ALA A 10 1.18 -8.97 7.42
C ALA A 10 2.25 -8.72 8.49
N ASP A 11 3.47 -9.22 8.28
CA ASP A 11 4.61 -8.91 9.17
C ASP A 11 4.96 -7.42 9.17
N LEU A 12 4.90 -6.75 8.00
CA LEU A 12 5.12 -5.31 7.91
C LEU A 12 4.00 -4.52 8.61
N GLN A 13 2.76 -4.99 8.49
CA GLN A 13 1.61 -4.41 9.17
C GLN A 13 1.76 -4.50 10.71
N GLU A 14 2.17 -5.67 11.20
CA GLU A 14 2.50 -5.91 12.60
C GLU A 14 3.66 -5.02 13.05
N PHE A 15 4.72 -4.94 12.23
CA PHE A 15 5.85 -4.07 12.50
C PHE A 15 5.42 -2.60 12.67
N THR A 16 4.55 -2.14 11.77
CA THR A 16 3.99 -0.79 11.82
C THR A 16 3.21 -0.58 13.11
N ARG A 17 2.40 -1.56 13.54
CA ARG A 17 1.64 -1.49 14.80
C ARG A 17 2.55 -1.35 16.02
N GLU A 18 3.58 -2.17 16.13
CA GLU A 18 4.50 -2.15 17.28
C GLU A 18 5.29 -0.84 17.36
N VAL A 19 5.80 -0.35 16.22
CA VAL A 19 6.61 0.87 16.17
C VAL A 19 5.74 2.12 16.33
N TYR A 20 4.62 2.19 15.61
CA TYR A 20 3.86 3.44 15.41
C TYR A 20 2.48 3.45 16.09
N GLY A 21 1.94 2.31 16.52
CA GLY A 21 0.57 2.24 17.04
C GLY A 21 0.29 3.18 18.21
N VAL A 22 1.22 3.30 19.17
CA VAL A 22 1.06 4.21 20.32
C VAL A 22 0.97 5.69 19.90
N PRO A 23 1.92 6.27 19.13
CA PRO A 23 1.76 7.64 18.66
C PRO A 23 0.59 7.80 17.68
N ASP A 24 0.29 6.80 16.83
CA ASP A 24 -0.83 6.84 15.90
C ASP A 24 -2.17 7.02 16.64
N ASP A 25 -2.40 6.25 17.71
CA ASP A 25 -3.61 6.33 18.53
C ASP A 25 -3.69 7.59 19.39
N ARG A 26 -2.55 8.11 19.83
CA ARG A 26 -2.52 9.32 20.67
C ARG A 26 -2.66 10.61 19.90
N GLN A 27 -2.22 10.63 18.64
CA GLN A 27 -2.02 11.89 17.91
C GLN A 27 -2.93 12.00 16.68
N TYR A 28 -3.34 10.90 16.05
CA TYR A 28 -3.98 10.95 14.72
C TYR A 28 -5.39 10.37 14.75
N SER A 29 -6.36 11.17 14.27
CA SER A 29 -7.67 10.66 13.84
C SER A 29 -7.52 9.77 12.59
N LEU A 30 -8.59 9.06 12.22
CA LEU A 30 -8.57 8.26 10.98
C LEU A 30 -8.37 9.16 9.75
N GLU A 31 -8.97 10.35 9.76
CA GLU A 31 -8.81 11.38 8.74
C GLU A 31 -7.38 11.91 8.69
N ASP A 32 -6.74 12.12 9.84
CA ASP A 32 -5.33 12.54 9.87
C ASP A 32 -4.41 11.45 9.28
N LEU A 33 -4.67 10.17 9.57
CA LEU A 33 -3.92 9.06 8.96
C LEU A 33 -4.09 9.06 7.43
N LEU A 34 -5.31 9.27 6.93
CA LEU A 34 -5.62 9.37 5.50
C LEU A 34 -4.91 10.57 4.83
N VAL A 35 -4.92 11.74 5.48
CA VAL A 35 -4.18 12.92 5.00
C VAL A 35 -2.69 12.61 4.87
N GLN A 36 -2.13 11.80 5.76
CA GLN A 36 -0.73 11.40 5.70
C GLN A 36 -0.47 10.43 4.54
N VAL A 37 -1.35 9.45 4.30
CA VAL A 37 -1.29 8.60 3.08
C VAL A 37 -1.26 9.48 1.83
N GLN A 38 -2.23 10.39 1.69
CA GLN A 38 -2.35 11.30 0.55
C GLN A 38 -1.11 12.18 0.40
N ARG A 39 -0.63 12.79 1.49
CA ARG A 39 0.53 13.66 1.48
C ARG A 39 1.78 12.96 0.94
N PHE A 40 2.09 11.77 1.44
CA PHE A 40 3.27 11.03 1.00
C PHE A 40 3.07 10.41 -0.38
N ALA A 41 1.86 9.97 -0.73
CA ALA A 41 1.54 9.56 -2.09
C ALA A 41 1.80 10.69 -3.10
N MET A 42 1.27 11.89 -2.87
CA MET A 42 1.50 13.05 -3.75
C MET A 42 2.98 13.46 -3.84
N ARG A 43 3.75 13.26 -2.77
CA ARG A 43 5.21 13.47 -2.80
C ARG A 43 5.93 12.42 -3.65
N ALA A 44 5.51 11.16 -3.61
CA ALA A 44 6.01 10.11 -4.50
C ALA A 44 5.68 10.42 -5.97
N LEU A 45 4.46 10.86 -6.27
CA LEU A 45 4.05 11.31 -7.61
C LEU A 45 4.87 12.51 -8.11
N LYS A 46 5.16 13.47 -7.22
CA LYS A 46 6.10 14.56 -7.54
C LYS A 46 7.50 14.03 -7.84
N GLY A 47 7.93 12.96 -7.18
CA GLY A 47 9.17 12.23 -7.48
C GLY A 47 9.15 11.63 -8.88
N ILE A 48 8.06 10.96 -9.27
CA ILE A 48 7.84 10.43 -10.64
C ILE A 48 7.96 11.55 -11.68
N ARG A 49 7.19 12.64 -11.51
CA ARG A 49 7.22 13.78 -12.43
C ARG A 49 8.59 14.46 -12.55
N LYS A 50 9.41 14.38 -11.50
CA LYS A 50 10.77 14.96 -11.46
C LYS A 50 11.87 13.93 -11.73
N GLU A 51 11.51 12.70 -12.12
CA GLU A 51 12.45 11.62 -12.40
C GLU A 51 13.46 11.40 -11.27
N ASN A 52 12.99 11.48 -10.02
CA ASN A 52 13.83 11.34 -8.83
C ASN A 52 13.53 10.03 -8.09
N PRO A 53 14.24 8.93 -8.38
CA PRO A 53 13.96 7.61 -7.83
C PRO A 53 14.03 7.56 -6.30
N GLU A 54 15.00 8.25 -5.69
CA GLU A 54 15.16 8.29 -4.23
C GLU A 54 13.96 8.94 -3.55
N LYS A 55 13.40 10.01 -4.14
CA LYS A 55 12.17 10.60 -3.64
C LYS A 55 10.97 9.68 -3.82
N ILE A 56 10.90 8.93 -4.92
CA ILE A 56 9.80 7.98 -5.13
C ILE A 56 9.86 6.91 -4.06
N LYS A 57 11.01 6.23 -3.91
CA LYS A 57 11.27 5.19 -2.91
C LYS A 57 10.85 5.65 -1.51
N LEU A 58 11.46 6.74 -1.02
CA LEU A 58 11.23 7.24 0.33
C LEU A 58 9.75 7.53 0.60
N ASN A 59 9.10 8.28 -0.30
CA ASN A 59 7.73 8.71 -0.07
C ASN A 59 6.71 7.59 -0.29
N LEU A 60 6.97 6.67 -1.22
CA LEU A 60 6.12 5.52 -1.46
C LEU A 60 6.12 4.58 -0.25
N THR A 61 7.31 4.26 0.28
CA THR A 61 7.47 3.46 1.49
C THR A 61 6.75 4.08 2.69
N ILE A 62 6.90 5.40 2.91
CA ILE A 62 6.20 6.09 4.00
C ILE A 62 4.67 6.08 3.77
N SER A 63 4.20 6.28 2.53
CA SER A 63 2.77 6.25 2.20
C SER A 63 2.14 4.88 2.53
N ILE A 64 2.83 3.79 2.21
CA ILE A 64 2.40 2.42 2.56
C ILE A 64 2.31 2.24 4.09
N LEU A 65 3.24 2.78 4.88
CA LEU A 65 3.14 2.66 6.35
C LEU A 65 1.90 3.37 6.91
N TRP A 66 1.58 4.56 6.39
CA TRP A 66 0.35 5.25 6.79
C TRP A 66 -0.90 4.48 6.37
N GLN A 67 -0.86 3.78 5.23
CA GLN A 67 -1.93 2.88 4.82
C GLN A 67 -2.07 1.69 5.79
N LEU A 68 -0.95 1.13 6.26
CA LEU A 68 -0.94 0.06 7.28
C LEU A 68 -1.40 0.57 8.65
N ALA A 69 -1.13 1.82 9.01
CA ALA A 69 -1.68 2.46 10.20
C ALA A 69 -3.22 2.54 10.14
N ILE A 70 -3.79 2.90 8.98
CA ILE A 70 -5.24 2.84 8.75
C ILE A 70 -5.76 1.40 8.90
N ALA A 71 -5.07 0.43 8.29
CA ALA A 71 -5.47 -0.99 8.38
C ALA A 71 -5.49 -1.47 9.83
N ASN A 72 -4.47 -1.10 10.61
CA ASN A 72 -4.39 -1.41 12.03
C ASN A 72 -5.51 -0.74 12.84
N ARG A 73 -5.78 0.56 12.60
CA ARG A 73 -6.87 1.31 13.25
C ARG A 73 -8.24 0.72 12.99
N LEU A 74 -8.45 0.19 11.78
CA LEU A 74 -9.70 -0.43 11.35
C LEU A 74 -9.74 -1.95 11.56
N HIS A 75 -8.67 -2.53 12.14
CA HIS A 75 -8.53 -3.98 12.34
C HIS A 75 -8.71 -4.82 11.06
N ILE A 76 -8.20 -4.31 9.93
CA ILE A 76 -8.20 -4.98 8.63
C ILE A 76 -6.87 -5.72 8.47
N ASN A 77 -6.90 -7.01 8.17
CA ASN A 77 -5.70 -7.74 7.74
C ASN A 77 -5.48 -7.47 6.24
N LEU A 78 -4.60 -6.51 5.92
CA LEU A 78 -4.47 -6.04 4.54
C LEU A 78 -3.96 -7.13 3.59
N GLU A 79 -3.08 -8.02 4.06
CA GLU A 79 -2.58 -9.12 3.23
C GLU A 79 -3.69 -10.12 2.87
N ASP A 80 -4.60 -10.42 3.82
CA ASP A 80 -5.76 -11.26 3.55
C ASP A 80 -6.69 -10.61 2.51
N GLU A 81 -6.98 -9.31 2.64
CA GLU A 81 -7.83 -8.59 1.69
C GLU A 81 -7.21 -8.54 0.29
N VAL A 82 -5.90 -8.29 0.20
CA VAL A 82 -5.14 -8.35 -1.06
C VAL A 82 -5.22 -9.73 -1.68
N TRP A 83 -5.00 -10.80 -0.90
CA TRP A 83 -5.04 -12.17 -1.41
C TRP A 83 -6.44 -12.59 -1.87
N ASN A 84 -7.47 -12.23 -1.09
CA ASN A 84 -8.87 -12.49 -1.45
C ASN A 84 -9.25 -11.76 -2.75
N ARG A 85 -8.72 -10.54 -2.94
CA ARG A 85 -8.98 -9.72 -4.12
C ARG A 85 -8.18 -10.17 -5.35
N PHE A 86 -6.92 -10.54 -5.18
CA PHE A 86 -5.95 -10.87 -6.22
C PHE A 86 -5.25 -12.22 -5.97
N PRO A 87 -5.95 -13.36 -6.09
CA PRO A 87 -5.38 -14.68 -5.83
C PRO A 87 -4.53 -15.18 -7.02
N MET A 88 -3.42 -14.48 -7.31
CA MET A 88 -2.58 -14.66 -8.52
C MET A 88 -3.27 -14.34 -9.85
N LEU A 89 -4.39 -13.63 -9.84
CA LEU A 89 -5.16 -13.30 -11.05
C LEU A 89 -5.66 -11.87 -10.97
N CYS A 90 -5.84 -11.21 -12.12
CA CYS A 90 -6.49 -9.91 -12.18
C CYS A 90 -7.89 -9.98 -11.58
N SER A 91 -8.20 -9.05 -10.67
CA SER A 91 -9.48 -8.99 -9.97
C SER A 91 -10.68 -8.88 -10.93
N TYR A 92 -10.51 -8.25 -12.09
CA TYR A 92 -11.57 -8.03 -13.09
C TYR A 92 -11.69 -9.17 -14.10
N CYS A 93 -10.66 -9.38 -14.93
CA CYS A 93 -10.72 -10.35 -16.03
C CYS A 93 -10.38 -11.78 -15.61
N GLY A 94 -9.85 -12.00 -14.41
CA GLY A 94 -9.46 -13.33 -13.92
C GLY A 94 -8.31 -13.97 -14.69
N LYS A 95 -7.47 -13.18 -15.36
CA LYS A 95 -6.32 -13.64 -16.15
C LYS A 95 -4.99 -13.16 -15.54
N LYS A 96 -3.90 -13.86 -15.91
CA LYS A 96 -2.50 -13.53 -15.64
C LYS A 96 -1.69 -13.89 -16.91
N PRO A 97 -1.13 -12.92 -17.66
CA PRO A 97 -1.23 -11.47 -17.43
C PRO A 97 -2.66 -10.93 -17.68
N CYS A 98 -2.93 -9.75 -17.13
CA CYS A 98 -4.18 -9.01 -17.32
C CYS A 98 -4.37 -8.59 -18.78
N GLU A 99 -5.62 -8.59 -19.26
CA GLU A 99 -5.99 -8.15 -20.61
C GLU A 99 -7.05 -7.04 -20.61
N CYS A 100 -7.37 -6.44 -19.45
CA CYS A 100 -8.46 -5.46 -19.31
C CYS A 100 -8.28 -4.21 -20.18
N GLN A 101 -7.04 -3.83 -20.52
CA GLN A 101 -6.78 -2.72 -21.44
C GLN A 101 -7.24 -3.03 -22.88
N LYS A 102 -7.26 -4.30 -23.28
CA LYS A 102 -7.64 -4.76 -24.63
C LYS A 102 -9.12 -5.13 -24.69
N VAL A 103 -9.63 -5.74 -23.62
CA VAL A 103 -11.01 -6.24 -23.53
C VAL A 103 -11.64 -5.69 -22.26
N LYS A 104 -12.53 -4.69 -22.41
CA LYS A 104 -13.33 -4.20 -21.30
C LYS A 104 -14.25 -5.32 -20.81
N VAL A 105 -14.15 -5.64 -19.53
CA VAL A 105 -15.01 -6.64 -18.90
C VAL A 105 -16.16 -5.92 -18.22
N ALA A 106 -17.40 -6.25 -18.60
CA ALA A 106 -18.59 -5.60 -18.03
C ALA A 106 -18.86 -6.02 -16.58
N THR A 107 -18.44 -7.23 -16.19
CA THR A 107 -18.65 -7.78 -14.84
C THR A 107 -17.42 -8.51 -14.34
N ARG A 108 -17.12 -8.33 -13.05
CA ARG A 108 -15.99 -8.98 -12.38
C ARG A 108 -16.12 -10.50 -12.45
N ARG A 109 -15.09 -11.20 -12.93
CA ARG A 109 -15.11 -12.67 -12.99
C ARG A 109 -14.91 -13.28 -11.60
N LYS A 110 -15.68 -14.32 -11.29
CA LYS A 110 -15.45 -15.14 -10.10
C LYS A 110 -14.23 -16.02 -10.34
N VAL A 111 -13.23 -15.90 -9.46
CA VAL A 111 -12.00 -16.68 -9.50
C VAL A 111 -11.96 -17.67 -8.34
N ARG A 112 -11.38 -18.84 -8.56
CA ARG A 112 -11.15 -19.82 -7.49
C ARG A 112 -9.81 -19.52 -6.82
N ILE A 113 -9.82 -19.36 -5.50
CA ILE A 113 -8.61 -19.10 -4.72
C ILE A 113 -7.84 -20.42 -4.53
N ASN A 114 -6.55 -20.42 -4.85
CA ASN A 114 -5.64 -21.51 -4.52
C ASN A 114 -4.63 -21.05 -3.47
N HIS A 115 -4.91 -21.33 -2.20
CA HIS A 115 -4.08 -20.90 -1.06
C HIS A 115 -2.62 -21.38 -1.14
N GLY A 116 -2.32 -22.44 -1.89
CA GLY A 116 -0.93 -22.89 -2.09
C GLY A 116 -0.07 -21.93 -2.92
N LEU A 117 -0.68 -20.95 -3.59
CA LEU A 117 0.02 -19.93 -4.39
C LEU A 117 0.15 -18.59 -3.66
N ARG A 118 -0.28 -18.49 -2.39
CA ARG A 118 -0.21 -17.24 -1.64
C ARG A 118 1.26 -16.83 -1.45
N PRO A 119 1.65 -15.60 -1.85
CA PRO A 119 3.00 -15.08 -1.62
C PRO A 119 3.39 -15.11 -0.14
N LYS A 120 4.66 -15.42 0.16
CA LYS A 120 5.15 -15.54 1.53
C LYS A 120 5.85 -14.29 2.03
N THR A 121 6.43 -13.51 1.12
CA THR A 121 7.17 -12.29 1.44
C THR A 121 6.54 -11.09 0.71
N LEU A 122 6.85 -9.88 1.18
CA LEU A 122 6.44 -8.66 0.48
C LEU A 122 7.02 -8.59 -0.94
N SER A 123 8.26 -9.07 -1.13
CA SER A 123 8.90 -9.17 -2.44
C SER A 123 8.17 -10.15 -3.36
N ASP A 124 7.76 -11.33 -2.85
CA ASP A 124 6.94 -12.29 -3.62
C ASP A 124 5.58 -11.69 -3.99
N LEU A 125 4.96 -10.94 -3.08
CA LEU A 125 3.69 -10.25 -3.35
C LEU A 125 3.84 -9.21 -4.46
N GLN A 126 4.93 -8.45 -4.43
CA GLN A 126 5.26 -7.50 -5.48
C GLN A 126 5.48 -8.20 -6.84
N HIS A 127 6.23 -9.32 -6.84
CA HIS A 127 6.44 -10.14 -8.05
C HIS A 127 5.14 -10.72 -8.60
N MET A 128 4.24 -11.21 -7.74
CA MET A 128 2.90 -11.65 -8.15
C MET A 128 2.19 -10.54 -8.93
N PHE A 129 2.22 -9.30 -8.43
CA PHE A 129 1.60 -8.18 -9.15
C PHE A 129 2.29 -7.86 -10.47
N ASN A 130 3.61 -8.08 -10.60
CA ASN A 130 4.28 -7.96 -11.89
C ASN A 130 3.83 -9.03 -12.89
N GLU A 131 3.55 -10.25 -12.43
CA GLU A 131 2.99 -11.28 -13.32
C GLU A 131 1.56 -10.96 -13.78
N ILE A 132 0.75 -10.36 -12.90
CA ILE A 132 -0.64 -9.97 -13.22
C ILE A 132 -0.65 -8.71 -14.10
N TYR A 133 0.13 -7.70 -13.74
CA TYR A 133 0.22 -6.39 -14.38
C TYR A 133 1.68 -6.07 -14.73
N PRO A 134 2.21 -6.64 -15.83
CA PRO A 134 3.61 -6.46 -16.19
C PRO A 134 4.01 -4.99 -16.33
N ASP A 135 5.15 -4.61 -15.75
CA ASP A 135 5.77 -3.29 -15.89
C ASP A 135 5.96 -2.89 -17.36
N ALA A 136 6.30 -3.83 -18.25
CA ALA A 136 6.39 -3.59 -19.69
C ALA A 136 5.07 -3.13 -20.36
N SER A 137 3.93 -3.25 -19.67
CA SER A 137 2.61 -2.86 -20.19
C SER A 137 2.20 -1.41 -19.88
N ARG A 138 2.98 -0.67 -19.08
CA ARG A 138 2.67 0.72 -18.70
C ARG A 138 3.92 1.52 -18.36
N THR A 139 3.86 2.83 -18.51
CA THR A 139 4.96 3.69 -18.04
C THR A 139 4.89 3.90 -16.52
N LEU A 140 6.00 4.35 -15.92
CA LEU A 140 6.01 4.78 -14.51
C LEU A 140 5.03 5.93 -14.24
N VAL A 141 4.81 6.80 -15.24
CA VAL A 141 3.82 7.88 -15.15
C VAL A 141 2.41 7.31 -15.09
N ASP A 142 2.07 6.35 -15.95
CA ASP A 142 0.76 5.68 -15.94
C ASP A 142 0.52 4.95 -14.60
N ALA A 143 1.54 4.26 -14.08
CA ALA A 143 1.49 3.64 -12.76
C ALA A 143 1.23 4.67 -11.65
N GLY A 144 1.86 5.84 -11.74
CA GLY A 144 1.62 6.97 -10.84
C GLY A 144 0.21 7.54 -10.92
N ILE A 145 -0.36 7.67 -12.12
CA ILE A 145 -1.74 8.15 -12.30
C ILE A 145 -2.72 7.18 -11.64
N HIS A 146 -2.61 5.88 -11.93
CA HIS A 146 -3.48 4.87 -11.32
C HIS A 146 -3.33 4.87 -9.79
N PHE A 147 -2.11 4.96 -9.26
CA PHE A 147 -1.92 5.09 -7.81
C PHE A 147 -2.61 6.33 -7.22
N ALA A 148 -2.64 7.46 -7.95
CA ALA A 148 -3.38 8.64 -7.51
C ALA A 148 -4.90 8.42 -7.50
N GLU A 149 -5.43 7.69 -8.49
CA GLU A 149 -6.85 7.29 -8.55
C GLU A 149 -7.22 6.46 -7.31
N GLU A 150 -6.45 5.41 -7.00
CA GLU A 150 -6.70 4.55 -5.83
C GLU A 150 -6.61 5.29 -4.49
N VAL A 151 -5.73 6.30 -4.38
CA VAL A 151 -5.67 7.16 -3.19
C VAL A 151 -6.98 7.94 -3.01
N GLY A 152 -7.58 8.38 -4.13
CA GLY A 152 -8.89 9.02 -4.15
C GLY A 152 -10.00 8.06 -3.76
N GLU A 153 -10.01 6.85 -4.34
CA GLU A 153 -11.03 5.83 -4.06
C GLU A 153 -11.02 5.37 -2.59
N VAL A 154 -9.84 5.16 -2.00
CA VAL A 154 -9.72 4.92 -0.55
C VAL A 154 -10.26 6.10 0.27
N SER A 155 -9.99 7.34 -0.15
CA SER A 155 -10.50 8.53 0.53
C SER A 155 -12.01 8.59 0.51
N GLU A 156 -12.64 8.29 -0.63
CA GLU A 156 -14.10 8.25 -0.78
C GLU A 156 -14.71 7.13 0.05
N ALA A 157 -14.12 5.92 0.02
CA ALA A 157 -14.60 4.77 0.79
C ALA A 157 -14.55 5.05 2.30
N ILE A 158 -13.44 5.61 2.81
CA ILE A 158 -13.32 6.01 4.22
C ILE A 158 -14.36 7.07 4.56
N HIS A 159 -14.53 8.10 3.71
CA HIS A 159 -15.51 9.16 3.95
C HIS A 159 -16.95 8.63 4.03
N HIS A 160 -17.33 7.72 3.13
CA HIS A 160 -18.64 7.07 3.17
C HIS A 160 -18.81 6.24 4.45
N TYR A 161 -17.82 5.45 4.82
CA TYR A 161 -17.86 4.63 6.01
C TYR A 161 -17.93 5.45 7.30
N THR A 162 -17.15 6.54 7.43
CA THR A 162 -17.20 7.39 8.64
C THR A 162 -18.48 8.22 8.73
N GLY A 163 -19.15 8.48 7.59
CA GLY A 163 -20.42 9.19 7.57
C GLY A 163 -21.63 8.34 7.99
N GLN A 164 -21.62 7.02 7.74
CA GLN A 164 -22.81 6.17 7.94
C GLN A 164 -22.55 4.86 8.70
N HIS A 165 -21.30 4.41 8.81
CA HIS A 165 -20.88 3.18 9.48
C HIS A 165 -21.58 1.91 9.00
N LEU A 166 -21.93 1.82 7.71
CA LEU A 166 -22.59 0.64 7.16
C LEU A 166 -21.55 -0.44 6.83
N GLN A 167 -21.89 -1.71 7.10
CA GLN A 167 -20.99 -2.84 6.79
C GLN A 167 -20.56 -2.87 5.33
N LYS A 168 -21.45 -2.57 4.39
CA LYS A 168 -21.11 -2.54 2.96
C LYS A 168 -20.01 -1.51 2.62
N GLN A 169 -19.99 -0.37 3.30
CA GLN A 169 -18.97 0.67 3.11
C GLN A 169 -17.66 0.24 3.74
N PHE A 170 -17.71 -0.48 4.86
CA PHE A 170 -16.51 -1.07 5.44
C PHE A 170 -15.87 -2.12 4.50
N GLU A 171 -16.69 -2.93 3.82
CA GLU A 171 -16.18 -3.83 2.78
C GLU A 171 -15.59 -3.06 1.59
N GLU A 172 -16.18 -1.93 1.18
CA GLU A 172 -15.59 -1.04 0.17
C GLU A 172 -14.22 -0.51 0.62
N VAL A 173 -14.08 -0.07 1.88
CA VAL A 173 -12.78 0.35 2.43
C VAL A 173 -11.73 -0.76 2.30
N LYS A 174 -12.05 -2.00 2.66
CA LYS A 174 -11.11 -3.13 2.52
C LYS A 174 -10.70 -3.34 1.06
N LEU A 175 -11.65 -3.24 0.13
CA LEU A 175 -11.41 -3.42 -1.30
C LEU A 175 -10.48 -2.34 -1.84
N GLU A 176 -10.78 -1.06 -1.61
CA GLU A 176 -9.96 0.04 -2.12
C GLU A 176 -8.58 0.08 -1.45
N MET A 177 -8.49 -0.32 -0.17
CA MET A 177 -7.18 -0.49 0.47
C MET A 177 -6.34 -1.58 -0.20
N ALA A 178 -6.95 -2.69 -0.61
CA ALA A 178 -6.26 -3.74 -1.35
C ALA A 178 -5.82 -3.29 -2.76
N ASP A 179 -6.61 -2.45 -3.44
CA ASP A 179 -6.21 -1.86 -4.71
C ASP A 179 -5.07 -0.85 -4.54
N LEU A 180 -5.15 0.05 -3.55
CA LEU A 180 -4.13 1.05 -3.29
C LEU A 180 -2.75 0.43 -3.04
N ILE A 181 -2.66 -0.64 -2.23
CA ILE A 181 -1.38 -1.32 -2.02
C ILE A 181 -0.91 -2.04 -3.29
N SER A 182 -1.82 -2.59 -4.10
CA SER A 182 -1.46 -3.20 -5.39
C SER A 182 -0.84 -2.18 -6.36
N CYS A 183 -1.37 -0.95 -6.38
CA CYS A 183 -0.86 0.14 -7.19
C CYS A 183 0.49 0.66 -6.67
N ALA A 184 0.69 0.70 -5.35
CA ALA A 184 1.99 1.02 -4.76
C ALA A 184 3.07 -0.02 -5.13
N LEU A 185 2.77 -1.32 -5.01
CA LEU A 185 3.64 -2.40 -5.47
C LEU A 185 3.91 -2.33 -6.97
N GLY A 186 2.89 -1.92 -7.72
CA GLY A 186 2.95 -1.63 -9.15
C GLY A 186 3.95 -0.53 -9.53
N ILE A 187 4.04 0.54 -8.73
CA ILE A 187 5.08 1.57 -8.90
C ILE A 187 6.47 0.97 -8.62
N GLY A 188 6.61 0.13 -7.59
CA GLY A 188 7.85 -0.58 -7.27
C GLY A 188 8.37 -1.39 -8.47
N ASN A 189 7.47 -2.13 -9.12
CA ASN A 189 7.78 -2.88 -10.34
C ASN A 189 8.20 -1.96 -11.49
N SER A 190 7.42 -0.91 -11.79
CA SER A 190 7.74 0.04 -12.87
C SER A 190 9.03 0.86 -12.61
N LEU A 191 9.48 0.96 -11.36
CA LEU A 191 10.75 1.60 -10.99
C LEU A 191 11.92 0.59 -10.94
N GLY A 192 11.65 -0.71 -11.00
CA GLY A 192 12.66 -1.77 -10.88
C GLY A 192 13.27 -1.90 -9.49
N ILE A 193 12.48 -1.66 -8.43
CA ILE A 193 12.92 -1.74 -7.03
C ILE A 193 12.22 -2.88 -6.30
N ASP A 194 12.84 -3.43 -5.25
CA ASP A 194 12.20 -4.40 -4.35
C ASP A 194 11.76 -3.68 -3.08
N LEU A 195 10.45 -3.48 -2.89
CA LEU A 195 9.94 -2.76 -1.73
C LEU A 195 10.22 -3.49 -0.42
N GLY A 196 10.25 -4.83 -0.41
CA GLY A 196 10.65 -5.60 0.77
C GLY A 196 12.07 -5.27 1.23
N GLU A 197 12.98 -5.09 0.27
CA GLU A 197 14.35 -4.63 0.53
C GLU A 197 14.40 -3.17 0.99
N GLU A 198 13.65 -2.26 0.36
CA GLU A 198 13.57 -0.86 0.76
C GLU A 198 13.02 -0.70 2.19
N PHE A 199 12.03 -1.50 2.60
CA PHE A 199 11.55 -1.56 3.97
C PHE A 199 12.61 -2.11 4.93
N ALA A 200 13.27 -3.22 4.59
CA ALA A 200 14.32 -3.81 5.44
C ALA A 200 15.50 -2.84 5.68
N ASN A 201 15.81 -2.01 4.67
CA ASN A 201 16.83 -0.97 4.78
C ASN A 201 16.37 0.21 5.63
N MET A 202 15.16 0.73 5.37
CA MET A 202 14.59 1.87 6.09
C MET A 202 14.35 1.57 7.59
N PHE A 203 13.98 0.33 7.91
CA PHE A 203 13.60 -0.12 9.25
C PHE A 203 14.64 -1.02 9.90
N ASN A 204 15.92 -0.79 9.60
CA ASN A 204 17.02 -1.50 10.23
C ASN A 204 17.12 -1.23 11.76
N ASN A 205 16.53 -0.13 12.23
CA ASN A 205 16.57 0.31 13.62
C ASN A 205 15.26 1.02 14.04
N ASN A 206 14.16 0.26 14.14
CA ASN A 206 12.81 0.75 14.48
C ASN A 206 12.37 1.95 13.62
N CYS A 207 11.69 2.94 14.19
CA CYS A 207 11.24 4.14 13.48
C CYS A 207 12.36 4.77 12.63
N HIS A 208 12.09 4.98 11.35
CA HIS A 208 13.07 5.53 10.40
C HIS A 208 13.53 6.97 10.69
N VAL A 209 12.90 7.65 11.65
CA VAL A 209 13.23 9.02 12.06
C VAL A 209 13.88 9.09 13.43
N CYS A 210 13.21 8.60 14.48
CA CYS A 210 13.74 8.68 15.86
C CYS A 210 14.39 7.39 16.36
N HIS A 211 14.28 6.29 15.61
CA HIS A 211 14.77 4.95 15.97
C HIS A 211 14.20 4.36 17.26
N GLY A 212 13.14 4.96 17.81
CA GLY A 212 12.46 4.51 19.02
C GLY A 212 11.43 3.40 18.78
N LEU A 213 11.15 2.64 19.85
CA LEU A 213 10.09 1.65 19.97
C LEU A 213 9.49 1.72 21.40
N PRO A 214 8.27 2.28 21.58
CA PRO A 214 7.44 2.91 20.56
C PRO A 214 8.09 4.20 20.00
N CYS A 215 7.66 4.59 18.80
CA CYS A 215 8.05 5.84 18.17
C CYS A 215 7.63 7.05 19.04
N THR A 216 8.47 8.07 19.06
CA THR A 216 8.26 9.33 19.80
C THR A 216 8.11 10.55 18.90
N CYS A 217 8.09 10.35 17.58
CA CYS A 217 7.86 11.43 16.62
C CYS A 217 6.46 12.03 16.81
N ASN A 218 6.35 13.33 16.54
CA ASN A 218 5.07 14.05 16.54
C ASN A 218 4.79 14.71 15.19
N PHE A 219 3.63 15.35 15.05
CA PHE A 219 3.24 16.07 13.83
C PHE A 219 4.32 17.02 13.30
N THR A 220 5.01 17.75 14.19
CA THR A 220 6.09 18.67 13.81
C THR A 220 7.27 17.90 13.22
N THR A 221 7.69 16.82 13.86
CA THR A 221 8.76 15.94 13.37
C THR A 221 8.42 15.37 12.00
N ILE A 222 7.22 14.79 11.87
CA ILE A 222 6.77 14.17 10.60
C ILE A 222 6.63 15.23 9.50
N SER A 223 6.13 16.42 9.85
CA SER A 223 5.97 17.48 8.87
C SER A 223 7.29 18.06 8.35
N ALA A 224 8.34 17.98 9.15
CA ALA A 224 9.68 18.43 8.82
C ALA A 224 10.50 17.43 7.98
N ILE A 225 10.00 16.21 7.74
CA ILE A 225 10.69 15.22 6.90
C ILE A 225 10.91 15.83 5.50
N LYS A 226 12.18 16.03 5.16
CA LYS A 226 12.61 16.53 3.86
C LYS A 226 12.49 15.39 2.86
N THR A 227 11.56 15.56 1.92
CA THR A 227 11.20 14.58 0.91
C THR A 227 11.25 15.17 -0.47
#